data_AF-A0A7R9IG14-F1
#
_entry.id   AF-A0A7R9IG14-F1
#
_cell.length_a   1.000
_cell.length_b   1.000
_cell.length_c   1.000
_cell.angle_alpha   90.00
_cell.angle_beta   90.00
_cell.angle_gamma   90.00
#
_symmetry.space_group_name_H-M   'P 1'
#
loop_
_entity.id
_entity.type
_entity.pdbx_description
1 polymer ?
#
loop_
_entity_poly.entity_id
_entity_poly.type
_entity_poly.pdbx_seq_one_letter_code
_entity_poly.pdbx_strand_id
1 'polypeptide(L)'
;MDEKQARRGEFHGIVGRDEREASSPSFFNVQEIDLVLSYVGKLLQDRLSGRKINQKEIGIVTPYRKQAQKFKQAMKKKNWQEVSVGSVEEFQGQERLIIIISTVRSSHELLEDDYKFRLGFLDNPKRFNVAMTRAKSLLIVVGNPNILQCDYYWHQLLNYCHKNDAYRGVKFPLHKKSPVDRLIKDMKQLNINTDVVNSKEEGPQWRGEL
;
A
#
# COMPACT_ATOMS: atom_id res chain seq x y z
N MET A 1 -19.95 -27.56 4.20
CA MET A 1 -18.52 -27.60 3.87
C MET A 1 -18.34 -26.62 2.74
N ASP A 2 -17.94 -25.39 3.04
CA ASP A 2 -17.33 -24.55 2.01
C ASP A 2 -16.28 -23.66 2.68
N GLU A 3 -15.07 -23.91 2.23
CA GLU A 3 -13.83 -23.32 2.70
C GLU A 3 -13.94 -21.81 2.49
N LYS A 4 -13.69 -21.00 3.52
CA LYS A 4 -13.58 -19.53 3.38
C LYS A 4 -12.66 -19.27 2.20
N GLN A 5 -13.20 -18.78 1.09
CA GLN A 5 -12.40 -18.42 -0.08
C GLN A 5 -11.37 -17.39 0.38
N ALA A 6 -10.14 -17.86 0.60
CA ALA A 6 -9.09 -17.04 1.17
C ALA A 6 -8.85 -15.86 0.22
N ARG A 7 -8.85 -14.64 0.76
CA ARG A 7 -8.50 -13.44 0.00
C ARG A 7 -7.12 -13.67 -0.61
N ARG A 8 -7.05 -13.72 -1.93
CA ARG A 8 -5.77 -13.87 -2.63
C ARG A 8 -5.14 -12.48 -2.75
N GLY A 9 -3.99 -12.28 -2.13
CA GLY A 9 -3.20 -11.06 -2.25
C GLY A 9 -1.98 -11.31 -3.12
N GLU A 10 -1.69 -10.42 -4.07
CA GLU A 10 -0.47 -10.42 -4.88
C GLU A 10 0.21 -9.05 -4.81
N PHE A 11 1.54 -9.05 -4.79
CA PHE A 11 2.35 -7.84 -4.94
C PHE A 11 3.13 -7.90 -6.26
N HIS A 12 2.95 -6.91 -7.13
CA HIS A 12 3.72 -6.72 -8.35
C HIS A 12 4.73 -5.58 -8.17
N GLY A 13 6.00 -5.93 -8.03
CA GLY A 13 7.10 -4.98 -7.95
C GLY A 13 7.41 -4.34 -9.29
N ILE A 14 7.40 -3.02 -9.33
CA ILE A 14 7.80 -2.23 -10.49
C ILE A 14 8.66 -1.05 -10.06
N VAL A 15 9.73 -0.77 -10.81
CA VAL A 15 10.51 0.45 -10.65
C VAL A 15 10.06 1.42 -11.73
N GLY A 16 9.38 2.48 -11.32
CA GLY A 16 8.96 3.57 -12.21
C GLY A 16 9.64 4.88 -11.85
N ARG A 17 9.10 5.99 -12.37
CA ARG A 17 9.47 7.34 -11.94
C ARG A 17 8.23 8.02 -11.38
N ASP A 18 8.31 8.52 -10.15
CA ASP A 18 7.28 9.40 -9.62
C ASP A 18 7.53 10.84 -10.07
N GLU A 19 6.69 11.29 -10.99
CA GLU A 19 6.77 12.59 -11.64
C GLU A 19 5.71 13.54 -11.08
N ARG A 20 5.94 14.84 -11.23
CA ARG A 20 4.97 15.91 -10.94
C ARG A 20 4.90 16.89 -12.09
N GLU A 21 3.73 17.44 -12.35
CA GLU A 21 3.57 18.50 -13.35
C GLU A 21 3.83 19.87 -12.68
N ALA A 22 4.38 20.83 -13.42
CA ALA A 22 4.66 22.17 -12.87
C ALA A 22 3.42 22.85 -12.27
N SER A 23 2.23 22.54 -12.79
CA SER A 23 0.94 23.06 -12.33
C SER A 23 0.32 22.30 -11.16
N SER A 24 0.96 21.25 -10.63
CA SER A 24 0.37 20.38 -9.61
C SER A 24 1.41 19.82 -8.62
N PRO A 25 1.22 20.00 -7.30
CA PRO A 25 2.10 19.41 -6.30
C PRO A 25 1.92 17.88 -6.14
N SER A 26 0.88 17.30 -6.76
CA SER A 26 0.57 15.87 -6.65
C SER A 26 1.31 15.04 -7.70
N PHE A 27 1.80 13.88 -7.27
CA PHE A 27 2.63 12.97 -8.06
C PHE A 27 1.82 11.92 -8.84
N PHE A 28 2.47 11.36 -9.85
CA PHE A 28 1.98 10.24 -10.63
C PHE A 28 3.14 9.38 -11.12
N ASN A 29 2.85 8.14 -11.50
CA ASN A 29 3.84 7.20 -12.02
C ASN A 29 3.23 6.47 -13.22
N VAL A 30 3.76 6.76 -14.41
CA VAL A 30 3.23 6.24 -15.68
C VAL A 30 3.41 4.73 -15.79
N GLN A 31 4.54 4.21 -15.32
CA GLN A 31 4.82 2.77 -15.37
C GLN A 31 3.82 1.98 -14.51
N GLU A 32 3.51 2.48 -13.31
CA GLU A 32 2.44 1.90 -12.50
C GLU A 32 1.07 2.00 -13.19
N ILE A 33 0.76 3.13 -13.85
CA ILE A 33 -0.52 3.30 -14.57
C ILE A 33 -0.67 2.23 -15.65
N ASP A 34 0.34 2.07 -16.50
CA ASP A 34 0.29 1.13 -17.62
C ASP A 34 0.14 -0.31 -17.13
N LEU A 35 0.86 -0.69 -16.07
CA LEU A 35 0.75 -2.01 -15.46
C LEU A 35 -0.62 -2.26 -14.85
N VAL A 36 -1.18 -1.29 -14.13
CA VAL A 36 -2.53 -1.40 -13.55
C VAL A 36 -3.59 -1.52 -14.66
N LEU A 37 -3.47 -0.74 -15.75
CA LEU A 37 -4.38 -0.86 -16.89
C LEU A 37 -4.29 -2.22 -17.58
N SER A 38 -3.09 -2.81 -17.66
CA SER A 38 -2.89 -4.18 -18.13
C SER A 38 -3.62 -5.19 -17.25
N TYR A 39 -3.51 -5.08 -15.92
CA TYR A 39 -4.25 -5.93 -14.99
C TYR A 39 -5.77 -5.78 -15.15
N VAL A 40 -6.29 -4.54 -15.21
CA VAL A 40 -7.73 -4.31 -15.42
C VAL A 40 -8.18 -4.93 -16.75
N GLY A 41 -7.41 -4.76 -17.82
CA GLY A 41 -7.70 -5.35 -19.12
C GLY A 41 -7.81 -6.88 -19.06
N LYS A 42 -6.84 -7.54 -18.41
CA LYS A 42 -6.87 -9.00 -18.21
C LYS A 42 -8.08 -9.43 -17.39
N LEU A 43 -8.34 -8.77 -16.25
CA LEU A 43 -9.47 -9.10 -15.38
C LEU A 43 -10.83 -8.97 -16.08
N LEU A 44 -10.99 -7.99 -16.97
CA LEU A 44 -12.23 -7.80 -17.74
C LEU A 44 -12.39 -8.79 -18.91
N GLN A 45 -11.28 -9.37 -19.39
CA GLN A 45 -11.28 -10.39 -20.43
C GLN A 45 -11.41 -11.80 -19.85
N ASP A 46 -10.80 -12.04 -18.69
CA ASP A 46 -10.76 -13.33 -18.01
C ASP A 46 -12.08 -13.70 -17.32
N ARG A 47 -12.20 -14.99 -17.02
CA ARG A 47 -13.26 -15.55 -16.19
C ARG A 47 -12.69 -15.95 -14.83
N LEU A 48 -13.04 -15.22 -13.79
CA LEU A 48 -12.74 -15.62 -12.41
C LEU A 48 -13.80 -16.61 -11.94
N SER A 49 -13.37 -17.82 -11.60
CA SER A 49 -14.25 -18.93 -11.19
C SER A 49 -15.37 -19.22 -12.20
N GLY A 50 -15.05 -19.16 -13.50
CA GLY A 50 -16.01 -19.39 -14.59
C GLY A 50 -16.95 -18.21 -14.92
N ARG A 51 -16.95 -17.16 -14.08
CA ARG A 51 -17.77 -15.94 -14.25
C ARG A 51 -16.96 -14.79 -14.82
N LYS A 52 -17.59 -14.02 -15.72
CA LYS A 52 -17.03 -12.76 -16.22
C LYS A 52 -17.08 -11.68 -15.15
N ILE A 53 -15.99 -10.92 -15.00
CA ILE A 53 -15.91 -9.78 -14.09
C ILE A 53 -16.44 -8.52 -14.76
N ASN A 54 -17.28 -7.78 -14.03
CA ASN A 54 -17.79 -6.48 -14.48
C ASN A 54 -16.92 -5.34 -13.95
N GLN A 55 -16.89 -4.22 -14.67
CA GLN A 55 -16.10 -3.04 -14.30
C GLN A 55 -16.40 -2.53 -12.88
N LYS A 56 -17.68 -2.50 -12.47
CA LYS A 56 -18.12 -2.07 -11.13
C LYS A 56 -17.55 -2.92 -9.99
N GLU A 57 -17.04 -4.11 -10.29
CA GLU A 57 -16.47 -5.02 -9.32
C GLU A 57 -14.97 -4.78 -9.08
N ILE A 58 -14.37 -3.87 -9.85
CA ILE A 58 -12.97 -3.49 -9.76
C ILE A 58 -12.87 -2.09 -9.16
N GLY A 59 -11.99 -1.93 -8.18
CA GLY A 59 -11.58 -0.63 -7.66
C GLY A 59 -10.08 -0.43 -7.76
N ILE A 60 -9.66 0.80 -8.07
CA ILE A 60 -8.27 1.24 -8.03
C ILE A 60 -8.13 2.26 -6.92
N VAL A 61 -7.22 1.96 -5.98
CA VAL A 61 -6.91 2.83 -4.85
C VAL A 61 -5.52 3.41 -5.05
N THR A 62 -5.39 4.74 -4.95
CA THR A 62 -4.09 5.41 -4.98
C THR A 62 -4.12 6.69 -4.14
N PRO A 63 -3.05 7.04 -3.42
CA PRO A 63 -3.12 8.11 -2.44
C PRO A 63 -2.83 9.48 -3.09
N TYR A 64 -2.50 9.51 -4.38
CA TYR A 64 -2.19 10.75 -5.11
C TYR A 64 -3.31 11.13 -6.08
N ARG A 65 -3.85 12.34 -5.89
CA ARG A 65 -4.91 12.91 -6.75
C ARG A 65 -4.54 12.88 -8.22
N LYS A 66 -3.28 13.20 -8.58
CA LYS A 66 -2.86 13.23 -9.98
C LYS A 66 -2.80 11.83 -10.61
N GLN A 67 -2.36 10.83 -9.86
CA GLN A 67 -2.44 9.42 -10.27
C GLN A 67 -3.90 9.01 -10.55
N ALA A 68 -4.82 9.31 -9.63
CA ALA A 68 -6.25 9.01 -9.79
C ALA A 68 -6.85 9.70 -11.03
N GLN A 69 -6.48 10.96 -11.29
CA GLN A 69 -6.92 11.67 -12.50
C GLN A 69 -6.41 11.02 -13.78
N LYS A 70 -5.13 10.62 -13.84
CA LYS A 70 -4.58 9.96 -15.03
C LYS A 70 -5.21 8.59 -15.26
N PHE A 71 -5.49 7.83 -14.20
CA PHE A 71 -6.30 6.61 -14.30
C PHE A 71 -7.67 6.89 -14.90
N LYS A 72 -8.45 7.83 -14.34
CA LYS A 72 -9.79 8.18 -14.86
C LYS A 72 -9.76 8.57 -16.35
N GLN A 73 -8.74 9.32 -16.76
CA GLN A 73 -8.54 9.69 -18.17
C GLN A 73 -8.23 8.48 -19.06
N ALA A 74 -7.33 7.60 -18.62
CA ALA A 74 -6.97 6.40 -19.37
C ALA A 74 -8.14 5.41 -19.47
N MET A 75 -8.90 5.24 -18.38
CA MET A 75 -10.13 4.42 -18.35
C MET A 75 -11.18 4.93 -19.33
N LYS A 76 -11.38 6.26 -19.39
CA LYS A 76 -12.32 6.87 -20.34
C LYS A 76 -11.97 6.53 -21.80
N LYS A 77 -10.69 6.52 -22.16
CA LYS A 77 -10.23 6.17 -23.52
C LYS A 77 -10.50 4.70 -23.87
N LYS A 78 -10.63 3.82 -22.89
CA LYS A 78 -10.88 2.38 -23.05
C LYS A 78 -12.34 1.97 -22.82
N ASN A 79 -13.24 2.92 -22.58
CA ASN A 79 -14.61 2.68 -22.15
C ASN A 79 -14.73 1.86 -20.85
N TRP A 80 -13.82 2.13 -19.89
CA TRP A 80 -13.76 1.49 -18.57
C TRP A 80 -14.21 2.41 -17.42
N GLN A 81 -15.14 3.34 -17.69
CA GLN A 81 -15.54 4.40 -16.75
C GLN A 81 -16.25 3.89 -15.49
N GLU A 82 -16.77 2.65 -15.50
CA GLU A 82 -17.44 2.07 -14.33
C GLU A 82 -16.45 1.43 -13.33
N VAL A 83 -15.16 1.35 -13.68
CA VAL A 83 -14.10 1.00 -12.72
C VAL A 83 -13.94 2.15 -11.73
N SER A 84 -14.10 1.87 -10.45
CA SER A 84 -13.97 2.90 -9.41
C SER A 84 -12.50 3.28 -9.23
N VAL A 85 -12.18 4.57 -9.17
CA VAL A 85 -10.81 5.07 -8.99
C VAL A 85 -10.80 6.21 -7.97
N GLY A 86 -9.94 6.11 -6.96
CA GLY A 86 -9.92 7.10 -5.89
C GLY A 86 -8.87 6.88 -4.81
N SER A 87 -8.87 7.77 -3.82
CA SER A 87 -8.04 7.67 -2.62
C SER A 87 -8.60 6.66 -1.62
N VAL A 88 -7.82 6.37 -0.58
CA VAL A 88 -8.27 5.49 0.51
C VAL A 88 -9.52 6.04 1.19
N GLU A 89 -9.57 7.35 1.39
CA GLU A 89 -10.69 8.06 2.01
C GLU A 89 -11.95 7.95 1.14
N GLU A 90 -11.83 8.09 -0.19
CA GLU A 90 -12.95 7.92 -1.13
C GLU A 90 -13.50 6.48 -1.13
N PHE A 91 -12.67 5.50 -0.76
CA PHE A 91 -13.04 4.08 -0.64
C PHE A 91 -13.46 3.67 0.78
N GLN A 92 -13.54 4.60 1.74
CA GLN A 92 -13.95 4.25 3.10
C GLN A 92 -15.39 3.73 3.12
N GLY A 93 -15.58 2.55 3.71
CA GLY A 93 -16.89 1.86 3.71
C GLY A 93 -17.31 1.25 2.36
N GLN A 94 -16.52 1.45 1.30
CA GLN A 94 -16.78 0.87 -0.01
C GLN A 94 -15.83 -0.29 -0.30
N GLU A 95 -16.40 -1.46 -0.54
CA GLU A 95 -15.65 -2.65 -0.93
C GLU A 95 -15.86 -2.94 -2.42
N ARG A 96 -14.89 -3.63 -3.02
CA ARG A 96 -14.99 -4.17 -4.38
C ARG A 96 -14.56 -5.63 -4.37
N LEU A 97 -15.00 -6.40 -5.37
CA LEU A 97 -14.57 -7.78 -5.50
C LEU A 97 -13.05 -7.86 -5.66
N ILE A 98 -12.52 -6.96 -6.50
CA ILE A 98 -11.10 -6.82 -6.79
C ILE A 98 -10.66 -5.39 -6.45
N ILE A 99 -9.57 -5.26 -5.71
CA ILE A 99 -8.91 -3.98 -5.48
C ILE A 99 -7.49 -4.04 -6.03
N ILE A 100 -7.11 -3.00 -6.77
CA ILE A 100 -5.74 -2.77 -7.22
C ILE A 100 -5.22 -1.51 -6.51
N ILE A 101 -4.13 -1.61 -5.80
CA ILE A 101 -3.47 -0.48 -5.12
C ILE A 101 -2.28 -0.03 -5.98
N SER A 102 -2.20 1.26 -6.30
CA SER A 102 -1.04 1.90 -6.92
C SER A 102 -0.38 2.85 -5.93
N THR A 103 0.87 2.55 -5.54
CA THR A 103 1.60 3.27 -4.50
C THR A 103 2.35 4.51 -4.98
N VAL A 104 2.60 4.60 -6.29
CA VAL A 104 3.22 5.72 -7.03
C VAL A 104 4.70 5.93 -6.76
N ARG A 105 5.12 5.99 -5.48
CA ARG A 105 6.47 6.40 -5.09
C ARG A 105 7.56 5.47 -5.60
N SER A 106 8.61 6.05 -6.15
CA SER A 106 9.78 5.32 -6.64
C SER A 106 11.13 5.99 -6.35
N SER A 107 11.14 7.19 -5.76
CA SER A 107 12.36 7.91 -5.36
C SER A 107 12.66 7.81 -3.86
N HIS A 108 13.94 7.56 -3.52
CA HIS A 108 14.42 7.59 -2.14
C HIS A 108 14.53 9.02 -1.59
N GLU A 109 14.80 10.02 -2.42
CA GLU A 109 15.02 11.41 -2.00
C GLU A 109 13.78 12.02 -1.33
N LEU A 110 12.60 11.53 -1.71
CA LEU A 110 11.31 12.01 -1.20
C LEU A 110 10.84 11.23 0.03
N LEU A 111 11.54 10.16 0.43
CA LEU A 111 11.13 9.32 1.56
C LEU A 111 11.11 10.07 2.88
N GLU A 112 12.10 10.91 3.14
CA GLU A 112 12.19 11.66 4.40
C GLU A 112 11.01 12.61 4.57
N ASP A 113 10.70 13.37 3.51
CA ASP A 113 9.54 14.26 3.48
C ASP A 113 8.23 13.47 3.55
N ASP A 114 8.10 12.38 2.79
CA ASP A 114 6.91 11.54 2.82
C ASP A 114 6.66 10.96 4.23
N TYR A 115 7.71 10.55 4.94
CA TYR A 115 7.62 10.06 6.32
C TYR A 115 7.25 11.19 7.27
N LYS A 116 7.97 12.31 7.21
CA LYS A 116 7.76 13.50 8.06
C LYS A 116 6.34 14.05 7.95
N PHE A 117 5.80 14.09 6.73
CA PHE A 117 4.47 14.64 6.44
C PHE A 117 3.38 13.57 6.30
N ARG A 118 3.69 12.29 6.52
CA ARG A 118 2.76 11.14 6.41
C ARG A 118 2.01 11.12 5.08
N LEU A 119 2.75 11.36 3.99
CA LEU A 119 2.23 11.40 2.63
C LEU A 119 2.13 9.99 2.03
N GLY A 120 1.12 9.80 1.18
CA GLY A 120 0.94 8.54 0.50
C GLY A 120 0.52 7.41 1.46
N PHE A 121 1.25 6.29 1.35
CA PHE A 121 1.04 5.09 2.15
C PHE A 121 2.15 4.80 3.18
N LEU A 122 3.18 5.63 3.25
CA LEU A 122 4.27 5.47 4.22
C LEU A 122 3.87 6.12 5.55
N ASP A 123 4.24 5.49 6.67
CA ASP A 123 3.94 5.95 8.04
C ASP A 123 2.46 6.27 8.31
N ASN A 124 1.56 5.53 7.65
CA ASN A 124 0.11 5.68 7.84
C ASN A 124 -0.60 4.31 7.96
N PRO A 125 -0.56 3.68 9.16
CA PRO A 125 -1.14 2.35 9.37
C PRO A 125 -2.65 2.31 9.10
N LYS A 126 -3.37 3.41 9.35
CA LYS A 126 -4.81 3.49 9.10
C LYS A 126 -5.09 3.39 7.60
N ARG A 127 -4.38 4.15 6.77
CA ARG A 127 -4.53 4.08 5.30
C ARG A 127 -4.16 2.73 4.75
N PHE A 128 -3.06 2.14 5.24
CA PHE A 128 -2.66 0.79 4.89
C PHE A 128 -3.79 -0.22 5.20
N ASN A 129 -4.27 -0.26 6.44
CA ASN A 129 -5.31 -1.21 6.86
C ASN A 129 -6.62 -1.05 6.08
N VAL A 130 -7.05 0.20 5.84
CA VAL A 130 -8.26 0.45 5.03
C VAL A 130 -8.05 -0.09 3.63
N ALA A 131 -6.96 0.29 2.94
CA ALA A 131 -6.68 -0.13 1.56
C ALA A 131 -6.60 -1.66 1.42
N MET A 132 -5.87 -2.33 2.32
CA MET A 132 -5.69 -3.78 2.33
C MET A 132 -6.99 -4.57 2.57
N THR A 133 -7.98 -3.95 3.24
CA THR A 133 -9.25 -4.61 3.58
C THR A 133 -10.39 -4.28 2.61
N ARG A 134 -10.18 -3.43 1.60
CA ARG A 134 -11.23 -3.07 0.63
C ARG A 134 -11.57 -4.21 -0.35
N ALA A 135 -10.67 -5.18 -0.51
CA ALA A 135 -10.86 -6.32 -1.41
C ALA A 135 -11.71 -7.42 -0.77
N LYS A 136 -12.75 -7.87 -1.48
CA LYS A 136 -13.53 -9.04 -1.05
C LYS A 136 -12.87 -10.36 -1.46
N SER A 137 -12.25 -10.42 -2.63
CA SER A 137 -11.69 -11.65 -3.19
C SER A 137 -10.22 -11.52 -3.60
N LEU A 138 -9.88 -10.53 -4.43
CA LEU A 138 -8.52 -10.36 -4.96
C LEU A 138 -7.97 -8.97 -4.63
N LEU A 139 -6.78 -8.94 -4.06
CA LEU A 139 -6.00 -7.73 -3.84
C LEU A 139 -4.73 -7.79 -4.67
N ILE A 140 -4.49 -6.78 -5.49
CA ILE A 140 -3.24 -6.61 -6.24
C ILE A 140 -2.59 -5.31 -5.78
N VAL A 141 -1.35 -5.36 -5.33
CA VAL A 141 -0.56 -4.18 -5.02
C VAL A 141 0.47 -3.97 -6.12
N VAL A 142 0.54 -2.76 -6.67
CA VAL A 142 1.54 -2.33 -7.65
C VAL A 142 2.36 -1.21 -7.03
N GLY A 143 3.68 -1.42 -6.96
CA GLY A 143 4.56 -0.43 -6.33
C GLY A 143 6.04 -0.76 -6.39
N ASN A 144 6.87 0.21 -6.00
CA ASN A 144 8.31 0.01 -5.93
C ASN A 144 8.70 -0.68 -4.60
N PRO A 145 9.15 -1.95 -4.65
CA PRO A 145 9.46 -2.70 -3.44
C PRO A 145 10.67 -2.13 -2.69
N ASN A 146 11.58 -1.43 -3.37
CA ASN A 146 12.77 -0.84 -2.73
C ASN A 146 12.41 0.34 -1.82
N ILE A 147 11.37 1.08 -2.18
CA ILE A 147 10.84 2.19 -1.40
C ILE A 147 9.94 1.65 -0.28
N LEU A 148 9.02 0.75 -0.61
CA LEU A 148 8.01 0.27 0.31
C LEU A 148 8.60 -0.60 1.44
N GLN A 149 9.70 -1.33 1.20
CA GLN A 149 10.36 -2.11 2.27
C GLN A 149 11.00 -1.25 3.38
N CYS A 150 11.05 0.07 3.21
CA CYS A 150 11.50 1.01 4.25
C CYS A 150 10.41 1.31 5.29
N ASP A 151 9.14 1.02 4.99
CA ASP A 151 8.03 1.10 5.93
C ASP A 151 7.77 -0.27 6.58
N TYR A 152 7.43 -0.27 7.87
CA TYR A 152 7.23 -1.50 8.64
C TYR A 152 6.10 -2.37 8.08
N TYR A 153 4.92 -1.81 7.81
CA TYR A 153 3.75 -2.60 7.39
C TYR A 153 3.91 -3.12 5.97
N TRP A 154 4.47 -2.30 5.09
CA TRP A 154 4.78 -2.69 3.72
C TRP A 154 5.90 -3.75 3.66
N HIS A 155 6.93 -3.65 4.49
CA HIS A 155 7.95 -4.69 4.63
C HIS A 155 7.34 -6.03 5.02
N GLN A 156 6.43 -6.03 6.00
CA GLN A 156 5.72 -7.24 6.43
C GLN A 156 4.87 -7.84 5.31
N LEU A 157 4.18 -7.00 4.52
CA LEU A 157 3.44 -7.46 3.35
C LEU A 157 4.36 -8.07 2.29
N LEU A 158 5.48 -7.41 1.95
CA LEU A 158 6.46 -7.93 0.99
C LEU A 158 7.03 -9.28 1.42
N ASN A 159 7.36 -9.41 2.70
CA ASN A 159 7.83 -10.68 3.28
C ASN A 159 6.77 -11.78 3.20
N TYR A 160 5.51 -11.44 3.51
CA TYR A 160 4.38 -12.37 3.35
C TYR A 160 4.23 -12.80 1.89
N CYS A 161 4.23 -11.87 0.94
CA CYS A 161 4.10 -12.17 -0.48
C CYS A 161 5.25 -13.05 -1.00
N HIS A 162 6.48 -12.79 -0.56
CA HIS A 162 7.63 -13.61 -0.94
C HIS A 162 7.53 -15.06 -0.44
N LYS A 163 7.10 -15.25 0.83
CA LYS A 163 6.96 -16.58 1.44
C LYS A 163 5.83 -17.43 0.83
N ASN A 164 4.80 -16.79 0.28
CA ASN A 164 3.60 -17.46 -0.23
C ASN A 164 3.55 -17.53 -1.78
N ASP A 165 4.67 -17.33 -2.47
CA ASP A 165 4.73 -17.22 -3.95
C ASP A 165 3.70 -16.23 -4.54
N ALA A 166 3.45 -15.14 -3.80
CA ALA A 166 2.50 -14.09 -4.14
C ALA A 166 3.21 -12.79 -4.55
N TYR A 167 4.48 -12.88 -4.93
CA TYR A 167 5.28 -11.77 -5.45
C TYR A 167 5.56 -11.94 -6.94
N ARG A 168 5.40 -10.88 -7.72
CA ARG A 168 5.71 -10.82 -9.16
C ARG A 168 6.47 -9.52 -9.49
N GLY A 169 7.05 -9.45 -10.68
CA GLY A 169 7.72 -8.25 -11.17
C GLY A 169 9.22 -8.22 -10.92
N VAL A 170 9.76 -7.02 -10.72
CA VAL A 170 11.21 -6.77 -10.61
C VAL A 170 11.83 -7.54 -9.44
N LYS A 171 13.05 -8.06 -9.61
CA LYS A 171 13.80 -8.59 -8.48
C LYS A 171 14.29 -7.44 -7.60
N PHE A 172 14.27 -7.63 -6.29
CA PHE A 172 14.80 -6.66 -5.34
C PHE A 172 15.45 -7.38 -4.14
N PRO A 173 16.46 -6.78 -3.50
CA PRO A 173 17.04 -7.34 -2.29
C PRO A 173 16.09 -7.07 -1.11
N LEU A 174 15.24 -8.03 -0.78
CA LEU A 174 14.36 -7.94 0.39
C LEU A 174 15.21 -7.95 1.68
N HIS A 175 15.04 -6.91 2.50
CA HIS A 175 15.69 -6.82 3.78
C HIS A 175 15.25 -7.95 4.74
N LYS A 176 16.23 -8.67 5.32
CA LYS A 176 15.97 -9.77 6.27
C LYS A 176 15.30 -9.30 7.57
N LYS A 177 15.59 -8.07 7.99
CA LYS A 177 15.07 -7.44 9.20
C LYS A 177 14.15 -6.30 8.83
N SER A 178 13.08 -6.10 9.61
CA SER A 178 12.22 -4.93 9.42
C SER A 178 13.00 -3.64 9.73
N PRO A 179 12.55 -2.48 9.23
CA PRO A 179 13.12 -1.18 9.61
C PRO A 179 13.21 -0.98 11.13
N VAL A 180 12.19 -1.42 11.88
CA VAL A 180 12.15 -1.34 13.34
C VAL A 180 13.21 -2.23 13.99
N ASP A 181 13.39 -3.46 13.49
CA ASP A 181 14.41 -4.37 14.02
C ASP A 181 15.84 -3.86 13.78
N ARG A 182 16.05 -3.13 12.68
CA ARG A 182 17.33 -2.45 12.42
C ARG A 182 17.55 -1.32 13.42
N LEU A 183 16.56 -0.45 13.60
CA LEU A 183 16.63 0.63 14.59
C LEU A 183 16.89 0.09 16.01
N ILE A 184 16.19 -0.97 16.44
CA ILE A 184 16.42 -1.59 17.74
C ILE A 184 17.86 -2.14 17.85
N LYS A 185 18.38 -2.74 16.78
CA LYS A 185 19.77 -3.24 16.77
C LYS A 185 20.76 -2.08 16.85
N ASP A 186 20.56 -1.02 16.08
CA ASP A 186 21.45 0.13 16.03
C ASP A 186 21.43 0.90 17.37
N MET A 187 20.26 1.06 17.99
CA MET A 187 20.13 1.63 19.34
C MET A 187 20.84 0.80 20.41
N LYS A 188 20.75 -0.53 20.33
CA LYS A 188 21.51 -1.44 21.23
C LYS A 188 23.02 -1.34 21.00
N GLN A 189 23.47 -1.08 19.77
CA GLN A 189 24.88 -0.92 19.43
C GLN A 189 25.44 0.45 19.82
N LEU A 190 24.59 1.48 19.91
CA LEU A 190 24.96 2.82 20.36
C LEU A 190 25.07 2.98 21.88
N ASN A 191 24.84 1.91 22.65
CA ASN A 191 25.02 1.86 24.11
C ASN A 191 24.37 3.04 24.86
N ILE A 192 23.19 3.48 24.43
CA ILE A 192 22.41 4.48 25.17
C ILE A 192 21.94 3.79 26.46
N ASN A 193 22.60 4.09 27.58
CA ASN A 193 22.12 3.74 28.92
C ASN A 193 20.71 4.29 29.08
N THR A 194 19.71 3.41 29.13
CA THR A 194 18.33 3.77 29.50
C THR A 194 18.17 3.90 31.02
N ASP A 195 19.12 4.56 31.70
CA ASP A 195 19.02 4.85 33.13
C ASP A 195 18.12 6.06 33.45
N VAL A 196 17.45 6.63 32.44
CA VAL A 196 16.48 7.74 32.63
C VAL A 196 15.04 7.25 32.80
N VAL A 197 14.78 5.94 32.79
CA VAL A 197 13.43 5.37 33.08
C VAL A 197 13.40 4.74 34.47
N ASN A 198 13.96 5.43 35.47
CA ASN A 198 13.78 5.06 36.87
C ASN A 198 13.69 6.30 37.79
N SER A 199 13.02 7.36 37.34
CA SER A 199 12.30 8.22 38.29
C SER A 199 10.96 7.56 38.56
N LYS A 200 10.80 6.99 39.75
CA LYS A 200 9.52 6.60 40.32
C LYS A 200 8.58 7.82 40.25
N GLU A 201 7.72 7.88 39.26
CA GLU A 201 6.49 8.67 39.40
C GLU A 201 5.58 7.84 40.31
N GLU A 202 5.54 8.23 41.57
CA GLU A 202 4.44 7.87 42.46
C GLU A 202 3.15 8.36 41.80
N GLY A 203 2.39 7.44 41.22
CA GLY A 203 1.06 7.73 40.70
C GLY A 203 0.16 8.28 41.82
N PRO A 204 -0.81 9.14 41.50
CA PRO A 204 -1.66 9.74 42.51
C PRO A 204 -2.39 8.67 43.33
N GLN A 205 -2.22 8.78 44.64
CA GLN A 205 -2.81 7.93 45.66
C GLN A 205 -4.32 8.17 45.68
N TRP A 206 -5.10 7.35 44.97
CA TRP A 206 -6.55 7.33 45.11
C TRP A 206 -6.90 6.75 46.48
N ARG A 207 -7.19 7.62 47.45
CA ARG A 207 -7.91 7.20 48.66
C ARG A 207 -9.29 6.75 48.22
N GLY A 208 -9.60 5.47 48.45
CA GLY A 208 -10.98 5.03 48.54
C GLY A 208 -11.60 5.61 49.80
N GLU A 209 -12.89 5.94 49.73
CA GLU A 209 -13.92 5.40 50.62
C GLU A 209 -15.31 5.98 50.25
N LEU A 210 -16.27 5.04 50.17
CA LEU A 210 -17.73 5.14 50.13
C LEU A 210 -18.40 5.58 48.83
#